data_AF-A0AAV8X4E1-F1
#
_entry.id   AF-A0AAV8X4E1-F1
#
_cell.length_a   1.000
_cell.length_b   1.000
_cell.length_c   1.000
_cell.angle_alpha   90.00
_cell.angle_beta   90.00
_cell.angle_gamma   90.00
#
_symmetry.space_group_name_H-M   'P 1'
#
loop_
_entity.id
_entity.type
_entity.pdbx_description
1 polymer ?
#
loop_
_entity_poly.entity_id
_entity_poly.type
_entity_poly.pdbx_seq_one_letter_code
_entity_poly.pdbx_strand_id
1 'polypeptide(L)'
;MSIFHLPRHRLYWSSACRIPQVAISMSRKRWEQIKKNLHFNNNENLPKDRNDINRDKLFKLRPLLDILQQKFASQVIPQTLCVDEQIVPYKGKSLLKQYNPKKPNKWGYKIFVLCDNNGLIHNFEVYTGKILPAPGKKDIGASGNILLRLSTIILHRQNHLLFLTIDLLP
;
A
#
# COMPACT_ATOMS: atom_id res chain seq x y z
N MET A 1 -11.65 -14.58 6.13
CA MET A 1 -11.69 -14.64 4.65
C MET A 1 -10.32 -14.81 4.00
N SER A 2 -9.22 -14.59 4.74
CA SER A 2 -7.85 -14.81 4.28
C SER A 2 -7.38 -16.27 4.40
N ILE A 3 -7.98 -17.06 5.31
CA ILE A 3 -7.62 -18.47 5.53
C ILE A 3 -8.43 -19.38 4.59
N PHE A 4 -9.77 -19.32 4.69
CA PHE A 4 -10.66 -20.03 3.77
C PHE A 4 -10.99 -19.14 2.59
N HIS A 5 -10.55 -19.50 1.38
CA HIS A 5 -10.77 -18.70 0.17
C HIS A 5 -12.03 -19.14 -0.59
N LEU A 6 -13.15 -18.44 -0.36
CA LEU A 6 -14.36 -18.61 -1.19
C LEU A 6 -14.41 -17.59 -2.34
N PRO A 7 -14.88 -17.96 -3.55
CA PRO A 7 -14.89 -17.08 -4.73
C PRO A 7 -15.65 -15.76 -4.54
N ARG A 8 -16.66 -15.75 -3.66
CA ARG A 8 -17.45 -14.56 -3.33
C ARG A 8 -17.66 -14.48 -1.83
N HIS A 9 -17.48 -13.28 -1.27
CA HIS A 9 -17.66 -13.06 0.17
C HIS A 9 -19.06 -13.44 0.68
N ARG A 10 -20.13 -13.32 -0.13
CA ARG A 10 -21.48 -13.73 0.29
C ARG A 10 -21.60 -15.22 0.64
N LEU A 11 -20.73 -16.07 0.09
CA LEU A 11 -20.76 -17.52 0.29
C LEU A 11 -20.41 -17.93 1.73
N TYR A 12 -19.68 -17.10 2.47
CA TYR A 12 -19.36 -17.40 3.87
C TYR A 12 -20.61 -17.49 4.76
N TRP A 13 -21.72 -16.90 4.32
CA TRP A 13 -23.02 -16.95 4.99
C TRP A 13 -24.04 -17.85 4.28
N SER A 14 -23.70 -18.45 3.12
CA SER A 14 -24.61 -19.36 2.43
C SER A 14 -24.72 -20.69 3.18
N SER A 15 -25.84 -21.39 3.04
CA SER A 15 -26.03 -22.67 3.72
C SER A 15 -25.05 -23.75 3.25
N ALA A 16 -24.74 -23.79 1.95
CA ALA A 16 -23.89 -24.83 1.34
C ALA A 16 -22.40 -24.69 1.68
N CYS A 17 -21.90 -23.47 1.89
CA CYS A 17 -20.47 -23.20 2.12
C CYS A 17 -20.25 -22.34 3.37
N ARG A 18 -21.14 -22.48 4.36
CA ARG A 18 -21.15 -21.65 5.56
C ARG A 18 -19.82 -21.84 6.30
N ILE A 19 -19.18 -20.72 6.66
CA ILE A 19 -18.03 -20.73 7.55
C ILE A 19 -18.50 -20.21 8.91
N PRO A 20 -18.74 -21.07 9.91
CA PRO A 20 -19.35 -20.67 11.18
C PRO A 20 -18.59 -19.54 11.87
N GLN A 21 -17.26 -19.56 11.85
CA GLN A 21 -16.40 -18.55 12.46
C GLN A 21 -16.68 -17.14 11.91
N VAL A 22 -17.02 -17.02 10.62
CA VAL A 22 -17.39 -15.74 10.01
C VAL A 22 -18.87 -15.43 10.24
N ALA A 23 -19.74 -16.42 10.01
CA ALA A 23 -21.18 -16.19 9.95
C ALA A 23 -21.83 -15.98 11.34
N ILE A 24 -21.23 -16.51 12.40
CA ILE A 24 -21.66 -16.28 13.80
C ILE A 24 -21.21 -14.88 14.27
N SER A 25 -19.99 -14.47 13.89
CA SER A 25 -19.41 -13.20 14.34
C SER A 25 -20.20 -11.97 13.89
N MET A 26 -20.75 -11.99 12.67
CA MET A 26 -21.67 -10.94 12.21
C MET A 26 -22.56 -11.39 11.06
N SER A 27 -23.72 -10.75 10.90
CA SER A 27 -24.62 -11.01 9.77
C SER A 27 -24.03 -10.49 8.45
N ARG A 28 -24.39 -11.16 7.34
CA ARG A 28 -24.01 -10.74 5.98
C ARG A 28 -24.39 -9.28 5.70
N LYS A 29 -25.60 -8.88 6.10
CA LYS A 29 -26.13 -7.53 5.89
C LYS A 29 -25.28 -6.49 6.62
N ARG A 30 -24.91 -6.75 7.87
CA ARG A 30 -24.06 -5.85 8.66
C ARG A 30 -22.67 -5.72 8.04
N TRP A 31 -22.06 -6.83 7.62
CA TRP A 31 -20.77 -6.81 6.92
C TRP A 31 -20.80 -5.94 5.66
N GLU A 32 -21.81 -6.11 4.81
CA GLU A 32 -21.95 -5.32 3.58
C GLU A 32 -22.17 -3.83 3.87
N GLN A 33 -22.94 -3.49 4.90
CA GLN A 33 -23.13 -2.11 5.35
C GLN A 33 -21.82 -1.48 5.83
N ILE A 34 -21.05 -2.18 6.67
CA ILE A 34 -19.75 -1.68 7.14
C ILE A 34 -18.81 -1.50 5.95
N LYS A 35 -18.67 -2.52 5.09
CA LYS A 35 -17.79 -2.49 3.93
C LYS A 35 -18.12 -1.34 2.97
N LYS A 36 -19.40 -1.04 2.75
CA LYS A 36 -19.85 0.03 1.84
C LYS A 36 -19.53 1.43 2.39
N ASN A 37 -19.57 1.61 3.71
CA ASN A 37 -19.46 2.92 4.36
C ASN A 37 -18.13 3.10 5.11
N LEU A 38 -17.12 2.27 4.82
CA LEU A 38 -15.81 2.37 5.46
C LEU A 38 -15.05 3.58 4.92
N HIS A 39 -14.73 4.53 5.80
CA HIS A 39 -14.01 5.76 5.49
C HIS A 39 -12.92 6.02 6.55
N PHE A 40 -11.79 6.57 6.11
CA PHE A 40 -10.64 6.85 6.98
C PHE A 40 -10.27 8.33 7.07
N ASN A 41 -10.97 9.21 6.35
CA ASN A 41 -10.73 10.65 6.40
C ASN A 41 -12.05 11.43 6.22
N ASN A 42 -12.13 12.65 6.75
CA ASN A 42 -13.27 13.54 6.59
C ASN A 42 -13.29 14.15 5.18
N ASN A 43 -14.36 13.89 4.41
CA ASN A 43 -14.51 14.41 3.05
C ASN A 43 -14.72 15.93 3.01
N GLU A 44 -15.12 16.58 4.10
CA GLU A 44 -15.26 18.03 4.18
C GLU A 44 -13.92 18.76 4.01
N ASN A 45 -12.83 18.11 4.42
CA ASN A 45 -11.46 18.61 4.32
C ASN A 45 -10.83 18.35 2.95
N LEU A 46 -11.54 17.69 2.03
CA LEU A 46 -11.03 17.39 0.70
C LEU A 46 -11.02 18.67 -0.15
N PRO A 47 -9.88 19.04 -0.78
CA PRO A 47 -9.85 20.18 -1.70
C PRO A 47 -10.96 20.06 -2.75
N LYS A 48 -11.75 21.14 -2.87
CA LYS A 48 -12.92 21.19 -3.78
C LYS A 48 -12.47 21.17 -5.24
N ASP A 49 -11.34 21.82 -5.52
CA ASP A 49 -10.74 21.77 -6.85
C ASP A 49 -10.17 20.38 -7.13
N ARG A 50 -10.59 19.79 -8.24
CA ARG A 50 -10.12 18.48 -8.71
C ARG A 50 -8.81 18.58 -9.49
N ASN A 51 -8.48 19.77 -10.00
CA ASN A 51 -7.32 20.02 -10.84
C ASN A 51 -6.14 20.62 -10.08
N ASP A 52 -6.31 20.88 -8.77
CA ASP A 52 -5.21 21.33 -7.92
C ASP A 52 -4.04 20.33 -7.98
N ILE A 53 -2.88 20.83 -8.41
CA ILE A 53 -1.64 20.06 -8.57
C ILE A 53 -1.14 19.52 -7.22
N ASN A 54 -1.45 20.20 -6.12
CA ASN A 54 -1.05 19.86 -4.76
C ASN A 54 -2.06 18.95 -4.06
N ARG A 55 -3.14 18.56 -4.74
CA ARG A 55 -4.15 17.66 -4.20
C ARG A 55 -3.56 16.27 -3.98
N ASP A 56 -3.56 15.85 -2.71
CA ASP A 56 -3.19 14.49 -2.36
C ASP A 56 -4.19 13.47 -2.95
N LYS A 57 -3.74 12.70 -3.93
CA LYS A 57 -4.55 11.65 -4.59
C LYS A 57 -4.93 10.52 -3.62
N LEU A 58 -4.22 10.38 -2.51
CA LEU A 58 -4.45 9.38 -1.46
C LEU A 58 -5.16 9.95 -0.24
N PHE A 59 -5.66 11.19 -0.29
CA PHE A 59 -6.28 11.90 0.84
C PHE A 59 -7.23 11.02 1.67
N LYS A 60 -8.12 10.26 1.01
CA LYS A 60 -9.11 9.40 1.68
C LYS A 60 -8.50 8.26 2.52
N LEU A 61 -7.27 7.86 2.21
CA LEU A 61 -6.53 6.81 2.90
C LEU A 61 -5.40 7.38 3.77
N ARG A 62 -5.08 8.68 3.64
CA ARG A 62 -3.91 9.31 4.26
C ARG A 62 -3.77 8.98 5.76
N PRO A 63 -4.81 9.13 6.61
CA PRO A 63 -4.66 8.82 8.03
C PRO A 63 -4.30 7.36 8.32
N LEU A 64 -4.85 6.42 7.53
CA LEU A 64 -4.52 5.00 7.64
C LEU A 64 -3.08 4.73 7.20
N LEU A 65 -2.65 5.32 6.07
CA LEU A 65 -1.30 5.14 5.54
C LEU A 65 -0.25 5.68 6.53
N ASP A 66 -0.50 6.85 7.11
CA ASP A 66 0.43 7.49 8.05
C ASP A 66 0.57 6.65 9.33
N ILE A 67 -0.54 6.13 9.88
CA ILE A 67 -0.51 5.23 11.04
C ILE A 67 0.28 3.94 10.74
N LEU A 68 0.07 3.36 9.55
CA LEU A 68 0.78 2.14 9.15
C LEU A 68 2.28 2.41 8.97
N GLN A 69 2.64 3.50 8.28
CA GLN A 69 4.04 3.90 8.10
C GLN A 69 4.73 4.14 9.45
N GLN A 70 4.09 4.85 10.38
CA GLN A 70 4.63 5.06 11.73
C GLN A 70 4.85 3.74 12.49
N LYS A 71 3.90 2.82 12.42
CA LYS A 71 4.01 1.51 13.08
C LYS A 71 5.08 0.60 12.47
N PHE A 72 5.26 0.66 11.16
CA PHE A 72 6.29 -0.11 10.47
C PHE A 72 7.69 0.46 10.74
N ALA A 73 7.82 1.79 10.71
CA ALA A 73 9.07 2.46 11.02
C ALA A 73 9.52 2.31 12.48
N SER A 74 8.60 1.99 13.41
CA SER A 74 8.93 1.75 14.81
C SER A 74 9.42 0.32 15.11
N GLN A 75 9.40 -0.58 14.12
CA GLN A 75 9.95 -1.93 14.28
C GLN A 75 11.48 -1.89 14.26
N VAL A 76 12.10 -2.91 14.84
CA VAL A 76 13.57 -3.06 14.79
C VAL A 76 13.98 -3.32 13.35
N ILE A 77 14.81 -2.43 12.80
CA ILE A 77 15.32 -2.53 11.43
C ILE A 77 16.56 -3.43 11.43
N PRO A 78 16.54 -4.61 10.78
CA PRO A 78 17.71 -5.47 10.70
C PRO A 78 18.73 -4.93 9.69
N GLN A 79 19.92 -5.55 9.67
CA GLN A 79 21.00 -5.15 8.79
C GLN A 79 20.63 -5.25 7.30
N THR A 80 19.93 -6.31 6.89
CA THR A 80 19.63 -6.62 5.49
C THR A 80 18.24 -6.13 5.11
N LEU A 81 18.18 -5.23 4.13
CA LEU A 81 16.93 -4.64 3.64
C LEU A 81 16.86 -4.71 2.11
N CYS A 82 15.65 -4.75 1.58
CA CYS A 82 15.38 -4.77 0.15
C CYS A 82 14.31 -3.73 -0.20
N VAL A 83 14.50 -3.03 -1.32
CA VAL A 83 13.45 -2.21 -1.93
C VAL A 83 12.94 -2.91 -3.18
N ASP A 84 11.63 -3.15 -3.23
CA ASP A 84 10.99 -3.76 -4.41
C ASP A 84 9.58 -3.20 -4.65
N GLU A 85 9.01 -3.55 -5.80
CA GLU A 85 7.66 -3.20 -6.21
C GLU A 85 6.64 -4.30 -5.95
N GLN A 86 5.54 -3.93 -5.30
CA GLN A 86 4.36 -4.75 -5.11
C GLN A 86 3.17 -4.18 -5.89
N ILE A 87 2.37 -5.06 -6.51
CA ILE A 87 1.10 -4.70 -7.13
C ILE A 87 -0.04 -5.25 -6.29
N VAL A 88 -0.94 -4.36 -5.83
CA VAL A 88 -2.20 -4.74 -5.19
C VAL A 88 -3.28 -4.87 -6.27
N PRO A 89 -3.78 -6.08 -6.57
CA PRO A 89 -4.66 -6.31 -7.71
C PRO A 89 -5.96 -5.49 -7.61
N TYR A 90 -6.29 -4.76 -8.67
CA TYR A 90 -7.54 -4.00 -8.74
C TYR A 90 -7.99 -3.84 -10.19
N LYS A 91 -9.20 -4.29 -10.50
CA LYS A 91 -9.78 -4.22 -11.86
C LYS A 91 -10.76 -3.07 -12.07
N GLY A 92 -11.14 -2.34 -11.02
CA GLY A 92 -12.09 -1.23 -11.13
C GLY A 92 -11.50 0.01 -11.82
N LYS A 93 -12.32 1.07 -11.91
CA LYS A 93 -11.89 2.38 -12.43
C LYS A 93 -11.13 3.14 -11.33
N SER A 94 -9.90 3.55 -11.62
CA SER A 94 -9.10 4.43 -10.76
C SER A 94 -7.98 5.05 -11.59
N LEU A 95 -7.68 6.33 -11.36
CA LEU A 95 -6.59 7.06 -12.01
C LEU A 95 -5.20 6.61 -11.53
N LEU A 96 -5.13 5.97 -10.36
CA LEU A 96 -3.87 5.49 -9.78
C LEU A 96 -3.53 4.05 -10.21
N LYS A 97 -4.44 3.38 -10.92
CA LYS A 97 -4.26 2.00 -11.37
C LYS A 97 -3.13 1.96 -12.41
N GLN A 98 -2.16 1.09 -12.18
CA GLN A 98 -1.04 0.83 -13.07
C GLN A 98 -1.20 -0.50 -13.78
N TYR A 99 -0.60 -0.59 -14.97
CA TYR A 99 -0.43 -1.84 -15.70
C TYR A 99 1.04 -2.26 -15.64
N ASN A 100 1.32 -3.46 -15.15
CA ASN A 100 2.65 -4.06 -15.18
C ASN A 100 2.56 -5.45 -15.82
N PRO A 101 3.01 -5.62 -17.09
CA PRO A 101 2.88 -6.88 -17.81
C PRO A 101 3.72 -8.01 -17.22
N LYS A 102 4.78 -7.70 -16.46
CA LYS A 102 5.70 -8.67 -15.84
C LYS A 102 5.13 -9.30 -14.57
N LYS A 103 4.04 -8.77 -13.99
CA LYS A 103 3.43 -9.29 -12.75
C LYS A 103 2.23 -10.22 -13.05
N PRO A 104 1.98 -11.27 -12.25
CA PRO A 104 0.86 -12.20 -12.48
C PRO A 104 -0.50 -11.50 -12.56
N ASN A 105 -0.73 -10.56 -11.64
CA ASN A 105 -1.86 -9.64 -11.69
C ASN A 105 -1.41 -8.33 -12.33
N LYS A 106 -1.65 -8.20 -13.63
CA LYS A 106 -1.12 -7.09 -14.43
C LYS A 106 -1.70 -5.72 -14.07
N TRP A 107 -2.91 -5.66 -13.51
CA TRP A 107 -3.62 -4.41 -13.19
C TRP A 107 -3.78 -4.24 -11.68
N GLY A 108 -3.34 -3.11 -11.14
CA GLY A 108 -3.49 -2.84 -9.72
C GLY A 108 -2.87 -1.51 -9.26
N TYR A 109 -2.85 -1.31 -7.94
CA TYR A 109 -2.12 -0.20 -7.33
C TYR A 109 -0.66 -0.61 -7.14
N LYS A 110 0.26 0.22 -7.64
CA LYS A 110 1.69 0.02 -7.47
C LYS A 110 2.13 0.61 -6.12
N ILE A 111 2.85 -0.18 -5.33
CA ILE A 111 3.40 0.18 -4.04
C ILE A 111 4.88 -0.17 -4.05
N PHE A 112 5.73 0.78 -3.68
CA PHE A 112 7.13 0.51 -3.40
C PHE A 112 7.26 0.16 -1.92
N VAL A 113 8.03 -0.88 -1.61
CA VAL A 113 8.11 -1.44 -0.27
C VAL A 113 9.58 -1.59 0.11
N LEU A 114 9.94 -1.14 1.30
CA LEU A 114 11.18 -1.46 1.98
C LEU A 114 10.88 -2.58 2.98
N CYS A 115 11.44 -3.76 2.74
CA CYS A 115 11.29 -4.92 3.61
C CYS A 115 12.63 -5.50 4.04
N ASP A 116 12.62 -6.32 5.08
CA ASP A 116 13.78 -7.10 5.48
C ASP A 116 13.79 -8.51 4.87
N ASN A 117 14.85 -9.26 5.17
CA ASN A 117 15.02 -10.65 4.75
C ASN A 117 13.98 -11.62 5.34
N ASN A 118 13.24 -11.24 6.39
CA ASN A 118 12.14 -12.02 6.95
C ASN A 118 10.79 -11.65 6.30
N GLY A 119 10.78 -10.69 5.39
CA GLY A 119 9.58 -10.20 4.70
C GLY A 119 8.76 -9.20 5.50
N LEU A 120 9.29 -8.65 6.60
CA LEU A 120 8.63 -7.59 7.36
C LEU A 120 8.82 -6.25 6.64
N ILE A 121 7.73 -5.48 6.54
CA ILE A 121 7.74 -4.16 5.92
C ILE A 121 8.14 -3.12 6.97
N HIS A 122 9.14 -2.29 6.63
CA HIS A 122 9.62 -1.20 7.47
C HIS A 122 9.18 0.17 6.94
N ASN A 123 9.08 0.32 5.62
CA ASN A 123 8.54 1.51 4.99
C ASN A 123 7.85 1.15 3.67
N PHE A 124 6.93 1.98 3.19
CA PHE A 124 6.31 1.79 1.89
C PHE A 124 5.78 3.10 1.34
N GLU A 125 5.56 3.15 0.03
CA GLU A 125 4.96 4.29 -0.64
C GLU A 125 4.08 3.85 -1.80
N VAL A 126 2.85 4.36 -1.83
CA VAL A 126 1.91 4.11 -2.93
C VAL A 126 2.22 5.06 -4.09
N TYR A 127 2.42 4.50 -5.28
CA TYR A 127 2.70 5.30 -6.47
C TYR A 127 1.49 6.14 -6.90
N THR A 128 1.68 7.45 -7.01
CA THR A 128 0.62 8.40 -7.37
C THR A 128 0.78 9.02 -8.77
N GLY A 129 1.71 8.49 -9.57
CA GLY A 129 1.99 8.95 -10.94
C GLY A 129 3.23 9.84 -11.07
N LYS A 130 3.87 10.23 -9.96
CA LYS A 130 5.13 10.97 -9.92
C LYS A 130 5.96 10.48 -8.74
N ILE A 131 7.28 10.53 -8.87
CA ILE A 131 8.22 10.24 -7.79
C ILE A 131 9.09 11.46 -7.57
N LEU A 132 8.77 12.21 -6.53
CA LEU A 132 9.48 13.43 -6.18
C LEU A 132 10.74 13.10 -5.36
N PRO A 133 11.77 13.98 -5.38
CA PRO A 133 12.95 13.85 -4.53
C PRO A 133 12.59 13.81 -3.06
N ALA A 134 13.46 13.18 -2.25
CA ALA A 134 13.35 13.27 -0.80
C ALA A 134 13.51 14.74 -0.33
N PRO A 135 12.85 15.15 0.77
CA PRO A 135 12.96 16.52 1.28
C PRO A 135 14.42 16.94 1.49
N GLY A 136 14.81 18.08 0.90
CA GLY A 136 16.18 18.60 0.98
C GLY A 136 17.24 17.82 0.19
N LYS A 137 16.84 16.87 -0.67
CA LYS A 137 17.75 16.13 -1.56
C LYS A 137 17.58 16.57 -3.01
N LYS A 138 18.65 16.47 -3.79
CA LYS A 138 18.62 16.70 -5.24
C LYS A 138 17.80 15.61 -5.92
N ASP A 139 17.19 15.95 -7.05
CA ASP A 139 16.58 14.96 -7.94
C ASP A 139 17.68 14.11 -8.58
N ILE A 140 17.64 12.81 -8.33
CA ILE A 140 18.59 11.83 -8.88
C ILE A 140 17.89 10.79 -9.76
N GLY A 141 16.72 11.16 -10.30
CA GLY A 141 15.88 10.27 -11.09
C GLY A 141 14.93 9.46 -10.21
N ALA A 142 13.85 8.97 -10.83
CA ALA A 142 12.72 8.43 -10.10
C ALA A 142 13.09 7.19 -9.25
N SER A 143 13.98 6.31 -9.72
CA SER A 143 14.46 5.14 -8.94
C SER A 143 15.32 5.56 -7.73
N GLY A 144 16.20 6.54 -7.91
CA GLY A 144 17.00 7.07 -6.81
C GLY A 144 16.15 7.83 -5.79
N ASN A 145 15.17 8.60 -6.26
CA ASN A 145 14.26 9.35 -5.41
C ASN A 145 13.42 8.43 -4.53
N ILE A 146 12.84 7.35 -5.08
CA ILE A 146 12.04 6.42 -4.27
C ILE A 146 12.90 5.69 -3.24
N LEU A 147 14.11 5.28 -3.63
CA LEU A 147 15.07 4.63 -2.74
C LEU A 147 15.43 5.54 -1.58
N LEU A 148 15.81 6.79 -1.85
CA LEU A 148 16.16 7.76 -0.81
C LEU A 148 14.96 8.04 0.11
N ARG A 149 13.75 8.12 -0.42
CA ARG A 149 12.54 8.36 0.38
C ARG A 149 12.21 7.18 1.30
N LEU A 150 12.29 5.96 0.81
CA LEU A 150 12.04 4.76 1.62
C LEU A 150 13.11 4.53 2.67
N SER A 151 14.38 4.77 2.33
CA SER A 151 15.53 4.59 3.22
C SER A 151 15.70 5.69 4.28
N THR A 152 14.87 6.75 4.28
CA THR A 152 14.93 7.81 5.30
C THR A 152 14.82 7.32 6.74
N ILE A 153 14.17 6.18 6.96
CA ILE A 153 13.99 5.59 8.30
C ILE A 153 15.23 4.83 8.79
N ILE A 154 16.20 4.56 7.90
CA ILE A 154 17.42 3.84 8.24
C ILE A 154 18.36 4.81 8.96
N LEU A 155 18.74 4.49 10.20
CA LEU A 155 19.61 5.33 10.99
C LEU A 155 20.99 5.48 10.34
N HIS A 156 21.48 6.72 10.29
CA HIS A 156 22.83 6.99 9.82
C HIS A 156 23.87 6.25 10.67
N ARG A 157 24.89 5.70 10.00
CA ARG A 157 26.06 5.02 10.60
C ARG A 157 25.83 3.61 11.17
N GLN A 158 24.75 2.94 10.78
CA GLN A 158 24.63 1.49 10.94
C GLN A 158 24.97 0.80 9.61
N ASN A 159 25.71 -0.32 9.66
CA ASN A 159 26.19 -1.07 8.50
C ASN A 159 25.07 -1.83 7.77
N HIS A 160 23.96 -1.16 7.44
CA HIS A 160 22.85 -1.76 6.69
C HIS A 160 23.27 -2.06 5.25
N LEU A 161 22.79 -3.20 4.76
CA LEU A 161 22.94 -3.64 3.39
C LEU A 161 21.59 -3.47 2.68
N LEU A 162 21.54 -2.57 1.69
CA LEU A 162 20.35 -2.28 0.92
C LEU A 162 20.41 -2.94 -0.46
N PHE A 163 19.53 -3.90 -0.70
CA PHE A 163 19.37 -4.60 -1.95
C PHE A 163 18.28 -3.94 -2.80
N LEU A 164 18.51 -3.90 -4.11
CA LEU A 164 17.66 -3.18 -5.06
C LEU A 164 17.46 -4.03 -6.30
N THR A 165 16.22 -4.10 -6.77
CA THR A 165 15.92 -4.64 -8.10
C THR A 165 16.22 -3.58 -9.16
N ILE A 166 17.04 -3.93 -10.16
CA ILE A 166 17.42 -3.02 -11.27
C ILE A 166 16.19 -2.58 -12.08
N ASP A 167 15.10 -3.34 -12.02
CA ASP A 167 13.81 -3.07 -12.68
C ASP A 167 12.86 -2.14 -11.89
N LEU A 168 13.35 -1.40 -10.90
CA LEU A 168 12.52 -0.56 -10.01
C LEU A 168 11.72 0.55 -10.71
N LEU A 169 11.96 0.82 -12.00
CA LEU A 169 11.12 1.64 -12.88
C LEU A 169 11.33 1.27 -14.37
N PRO A 170 10.32 1.47 -15.25
CA PRO A 170 10.50 1.43 -16.70
C PRO A 170 11.34 2.59 -17.23
#